data_AF-A0A8J8FIF6-F1
#
_entry.id   AF-A0A8J8FIF6-F1
#
_cell.length_a   1.000
_cell.length_b   1.000
_cell.length_c   1.000
_cell.angle_alpha   90.00
_cell.angle_beta   90.00
_cell.angle_gamma   90.00
#
_symmetry.space_group_name_H-M   'P 1'
#
loop_
_entity.id
_entity.type
_entity.pdbx_description
1 polymer ?
#
loop_
_entity_poly.entity_id
_entity_poly.type
_entity_poly.pdbx_seq_one_letter_code
_entity_poly.pdbx_strand_id
1 'polypeptide(L)' 'MKPVLIESKDDDQIRVYTRSEHTISRTQISENALKVLYRLKKSGYEAYLVGG' A
#
# COMPACT_ATOMS: atom_id res chain seq x y z
N MET A 1 -27.57 -17.52 28.41
CA MET A 1 -27.48 -17.54 26.94
C MET A 1 -27.32 -16.09 26.50
N LYS A 2 -26.09 -15.61 26.27
CA LYS A 2 -25.84 -14.21 25.89
C LYS A 2 -26.14 -14.05 24.39
N PRO A 3 -26.90 -13.03 23.96
CA PRO A 3 -27.19 -12.83 22.55
C PRO A 3 -25.94 -12.35 21.82
N VAL A 4 -25.74 -12.89 20.62
CA VAL A 4 -24.65 -12.59 19.70
C VAL A 4 -24.79 -11.13 19.24
N LEU A 5 -23.80 -10.30 19.57
CA LEU A 5 -23.61 -9.02 18.91
C LEU A 5 -23.09 -9.34 17.50
N ILE A 6 -23.94 -9.18 16.51
CA ILE A 6 -23.51 -9.05 15.13
C ILE A 6 -22.86 -7.68 15.06
N GLU A 7 -21.54 -7.63 15.25
CA GLU A 7 -20.78 -6.42 14.93
C GLU A 7 -20.87 -6.25 13.41
N SER A 8 -21.71 -5.31 13.01
CA SER A 8 -21.71 -4.71 11.67
C SER A 8 -20.29 -4.20 11.40
N LYS A 9 -19.53 -4.98 10.64
CA LYS A 9 -18.17 -4.63 10.23
C LYS A 9 -18.23 -3.60 9.11
N ASP A 10 -18.66 -2.40 9.47
CA ASP A 10 -18.39 -1.20 8.71
C ASP A 10 -16.90 -0.91 8.86
N ASP A 11 -16.10 -1.31 7.88
CA ASP A 11 -14.72 -0.84 7.77
C ASP A 11 -14.46 -0.42 6.33
N ASP A 12 -15.31 0.48 5.84
CA ASP A 12 -15.07 1.28 4.63
C ASP A 12 -14.06 2.41 4.92
N GLN A 13 -13.01 2.10 5.67
CA GLN A 13 -11.95 3.04 6.00
C GLN A 13 -10.74 2.79 5.10
N ILE A 14 -10.32 3.82 4.38
CA ILE A 14 -9.11 3.81 3.57
C ILE A 14 -7.91 3.59 4.50
N ARG A 15 -7.27 2.43 4.39
CA ARG A 15 -6.17 2.04 5.25
C ARG A 15 -4.82 2.38 4.60
N VAL A 16 -4.13 3.35 5.18
CA VAL A 16 -2.79 3.77 4.76
C VAL A 16 -1.76 3.20 5.73
N TYR A 17 -0.90 2.31 5.25
CA TYR A 17 0.17 1.70 6.06
C TYR A 17 1.45 2.55 6.01
N THR A 18 2.11 2.73 7.14
CA THR A 18 3.43 3.39 7.22
C THR A 18 4.54 2.43 6.85
N ARG A 19 5.72 2.91 6.40
CA ARG A 19 6.80 2.05 5.86
C ARG A 19 7.19 0.88 6.77
N SER A 20 7.11 1.03 8.09
CA SER A 20 7.39 -0.02 9.07
C SER A 20 6.40 -1.18 9.03
N GLU A 21 5.15 -0.92 8.61
CA GLU A 21 4.07 -1.89 8.51
C GLU A 21 3.97 -2.53 7.13
N HIS A 22 4.71 -2.02 6.13
CA HIS A 22 4.74 -2.61 4.80
C HIS A 22 5.52 -3.92 4.81
N THR A 23 4.87 -5.00 4.38
CA THR A 23 5.48 -6.34 4.27
C THR A 23 6.58 -6.42 3.19
N ILE A 24 6.65 -5.43 2.30
CA ILE A 24 7.58 -5.41 1.17
C ILE A 24 8.63 -4.32 1.37
N SER A 25 9.90 -4.73 1.31
CA SER A 25 11.04 -3.82 1.23
C SER A 25 11.34 -3.41 -0.21
N ARG A 26 11.93 -2.22 -0.39
CA ARG A 26 12.47 -1.76 -1.68
C ARG A 26 13.50 -2.72 -2.28
N THR A 27 14.22 -3.49 -1.45
CA THR A 27 15.18 -4.50 -1.90
C THR A 27 14.51 -5.68 -2.61
N GLN A 28 13.22 -5.90 -2.37
CA GLN A 28 12.43 -6.95 -3.03
C GLN A 28 11.79 -6.47 -4.34
N ILE A 29 11.89 -5.16 -4.65
CA ILE A 29 11.36 -4.58 -5.87
C ILE A 29 12.48 -4.53 -6.91
N SER A 30 12.16 -4.92 -8.15
CA SER A 30 13.10 -4.83 -9.27
C SER A 30 13.69 -3.42 -9.40
N GLU A 31 15.01 -3.33 -9.54
CA GLU A 31 15.71 -2.06 -9.71
C GLU A 31 15.18 -1.25 -10.90
N ASN A 32 14.75 -1.93 -11.97
CA ASN A 32 14.22 -1.28 -13.16
C ASN A 32 12.90 -0.57 -12.86
N ALA A 33 12.02 -1.17 -12.06
CA ALA A 33 10.79 -0.54 -11.62
C ALA A 33 11.08 0.68 -10.72
N LEU A 34 12.02 0.55 -9.79
CA LEU A 34 12.45 1.67 -8.94
C LEU A 34 13.01 2.84 -9.77
N LYS A 35 13.81 2.56 -10.82
CA LYS A 35 14.34 3.58 -11.74
C LYS A 35 13.21 4.34 -12.44
N VAL A 36 12.18 3.64 -12.93
CA VAL A 36 11.02 4.28 -13.59
C VAL A 36 10.26 5.17 -12.60
N LEU A 37 9.93 4.64 -11.41
CA LEU A 37 9.22 5.41 -10.37
C LEU A 37 9.99 6.68 -9.99
N TYR A 38 11.31 6.58 -9.83
CA TYR A 38 12.15 7.74 -9.52
C TYR A 38 12.21 8.76 -10.65
N ARG A 39 12.25 8.32 -11.91
CA ARG A 39 12.24 9.24 -13.08
C ARG A 39 10.93 10.01 -13.13
N LEU A 40 9.79 9.33 -12.97
CA LEU A 40 8.47 9.97 -12.96
C LEU A 40 8.36 10.99 -11.82
N LYS A 41 8.79 10.61 -10.62
CA LYS A 41 8.81 11.52 -9.46
C LYS A 41 9.68 12.76 -9.71
N LYS A 42 10.86 12.60 -10.32
CA LYS A 42 11.75 13.73 -10.68
C LYS A 42 11.15 14.64 -11.74
N SER A 43 10.30 14.11 -12.63
CA SER A 43 9.57 14.88 -13.63
C SER A 43 8.31 15.56 -13.09
N GLY A 44 8.02 15.44 -11.78
CA GLY A 44 6.87 16.09 -11.14
C GLY A 44 5.57 15.27 -11.18
N TYR A 45 5.63 14.00 -11.57
CA TYR A 45 4.46 13.11 -11.59
C TYR A 45 4.38 12.24 -10.33
N GLU A 46 3.16 11.94 -9.92
CA GLU A 46 2.91 10.87 -8.95
C GLU A 46 3.04 9.51 -9.64
N ALA A 47 3.73 8.58 -9.00
CA ALA A 47 4.00 7.26 -9.54
C ALA A 47 3.82 6.20 -8.46
N TYR A 48 3.01 5.19 -8.78
CA TYR A 48 2.64 4.12 -7.86
C TYR A 48 2.99 2.78 -8.48
N LEU A 49 3.41 1.84 -7.64
CA LEU A 49 3.59 0.45 -8.02
C LEU A 49 2.38 -0.33 -7.51
N VAL A 50 1.69 -1.02 -8.41
CA VAL A 50 0.56 -1.91 -8.10
C VAL A 50 0.97 -3.36 -8.33
N GLY A 51 0.19 -4.29 -7.78
CA GLY A 51 0.31 -5.71 -8.11
C GLY A 51 -0.04 -5.98 -9.57
N GLY A 52 0.31 -7.17 -10.06
CA GLY A 52 -0.19 -7.72 -11.31
C GLY A 52 -1.53 -8.43 -11.12
#